data_AF-A0A7S3X0U2-F1
#
_entry.id   AF-A0A7S3X0U2-F1
#
_cell.length_a   1.000
_cell.length_b   1.000
_cell.length_c   1.000
_cell.angle_alpha   90.00
_cell.angle_beta   90.00
_cell.angle_gamma   90.00
#
_symmetry.space_group_name_H-M   'P 1'
#
loop_
_entity.id
_entity.type
_entity.pdbx_description
1 polymer ?
#
loop_
_entity_poly.entity_id
_entity_poly.type
_entity_poly.pdbx_seq_one_letter_code
_entity_poly.pdbx_strand_id
1 'polypeptide(L)'
;RQVVLPIGLSEELSTSRVKIFCPRCQEVYVPRQKHLDIDGAYFGISFANILFKTYPDLYPKDGPLTYQPLIFGFKIFGQRGSAHEEQFDNSGHRTNKSAAEVLTEIKQ
;
A
#
# COMPACT_ATOMS: atom_id res chain seq x y z
N ARG A 1 -9.12 11.49 -0.90
CA ARG A 1 -9.41 11.09 0.49
C ARG A 1 -10.36 9.90 0.44
N GLN A 2 -10.06 8.80 1.14
CA GLN A 2 -10.84 7.55 1.07
C GLN A 2 -11.55 7.31 2.41
N VAL A 3 -12.79 6.81 2.37
CA VAL A 3 -13.49 6.31 3.57
C VAL A 3 -12.89 4.97 3.98
N VAL A 4 -12.61 4.81 5.27
CA VAL A 4 -11.93 3.65 5.86
C VAL A 4 -12.86 2.92 6.82
N LEU A 5 -12.55 1.65 7.10
CA LEU A 5 -13.33 0.79 8.00
C LEU A 5 -12.51 0.43 9.24
N PRO A 6 -13.13 0.29 10.42
CA PRO A 6 -12.45 -0.28 11.57
C PRO A 6 -12.14 -1.76 11.34
N ILE A 7 -11.01 -2.23 11.87
CA ILE A 7 -10.60 -3.64 11.82
C ILE A 7 -9.78 -3.99 13.07
N GLY A 8 -9.93 -5.22 13.55
CA GLY A 8 -9.07 -5.83 14.56
C GLY A 8 -7.90 -6.59 13.93
N LEU A 9 -6.80 -6.74 14.65
CA LEU A 9 -5.70 -7.63 14.25
C LEU A 9 -5.69 -8.97 15.01
N SER A 10 -6.56 -9.10 16.02
CA SER A 10 -6.75 -10.30 16.83
C SER A 10 -8.22 -10.41 17.21
N GLU A 11 -8.70 -11.63 17.38
CA GLU A 11 -10.01 -11.96 17.97
C GLU A 11 -9.96 -12.00 19.51
N GLU A 12 -8.74 -12.02 20.09
CA GLU A 12 -8.55 -12.08 21.54
C GLU A 12 -8.51 -10.68 22.17
N LEU A 13 -9.29 -10.51 23.25
CA LEU A 13 -9.38 -9.26 24.00
C LEU A 13 -8.00 -8.81 24.52
N SER A 14 -7.82 -7.50 24.65
CA SER A 14 -6.62 -6.81 25.12
C SER A 14 -5.33 -7.08 24.34
N THR A 15 -5.42 -7.76 23.19
CA THR A 15 -4.24 -8.08 22.35
C THR A 15 -3.81 -6.89 21.50
N SER A 16 -4.77 -6.24 20.83
CA SER A 16 -4.47 -5.17 19.89
C SER A 16 -5.57 -4.13 19.85
N ARG A 17 -5.18 -2.87 19.65
CA ARG A 17 -6.12 -1.76 19.55
C ARG A 17 -6.70 -1.69 18.14
N VAL A 18 -7.90 -1.11 18.03
CA VAL A 18 -8.56 -0.94 16.73
C VAL A 18 -7.63 -0.27 15.70
N LYS A 19 -7.62 -0.84 14.50
CA LYS A 19 -6.95 -0.28 13.32
C LYS A 19 -7.97 0.15 12.29
N ILE A 20 -7.51 0.82 11.24
CA ILE A 20 -8.35 1.19 10.11
C ILE A 20 -7.85 0.52 8.83
N PHE A 21 -8.75 -0.14 8.13
CA PHE A 21 -8.51 -0.70 6.81
C PHE A 21 -8.89 0.31 5.73
N CYS A 22 -7.99 0.55 4.77
CA CYS A 22 -8.27 1.37 3.60
C CYS A 22 -8.56 0.47 2.39
N PRO A 23 -9.79 0.51 1.83
CA PRO A 23 -10.14 -0.34 0.70
C PRO A 23 -9.47 0.03 -0.62
N ARG A 24 -8.90 1.24 -0.71
CA ARG A 24 -8.24 1.71 -1.95
C ARG A 24 -6.84 1.12 -2.12
N CYS A 25 -6.05 1.09 -1.05
CA CYS A 25 -4.70 0.51 -1.06
C CYS A 25 -4.63 -0.89 -0.46
N GLN A 26 -5.73 -1.37 0.13
CA GLN A 26 -5.83 -2.70 0.74
C GLN A 26 -4.85 -2.91 1.90
N GLU A 27 -4.58 -1.83 2.64
CA GLU A 27 -3.64 -1.81 3.76
C GLU A 27 -4.32 -1.37 5.06
N VAL A 28 -3.69 -1.75 6.18
CA VAL A 28 -4.14 -1.43 7.55
C VAL A 28 -3.26 -0.34 8.14
N TYR A 29 -3.89 0.68 8.73
CA TYR A 29 -3.23 1.84 9.32
C TYR A 29 -3.64 2.06 10.77
N VAL A 30 -2.81 2.84 11.48
CA VAL A 30 -3.14 3.34 12.81
C VAL A 30 -4.08 4.54 12.68
N PRO A 31 -5.21 4.56 13.40
CA PRO A 31 -6.10 5.72 13.41
C PRO A 31 -5.37 6.98 13.88
N ARG A 32 -5.64 8.12 13.23
CA ARG A 32 -4.98 9.40 13.57
C ARG A 32 -5.37 9.94 14.94
N GLN A 33 -6.57 9.60 15.43
CA GLN A 33 -7.06 10.05 16.73
C GLN A 33 -6.45 9.22 17.84
N LYS A 34 -5.63 9.87 18.67
CA LYS A 34 -4.80 9.24 19.71
C LYS A 34 -5.57 8.68 20.92
N HIS A 35 -6.87 8.97 21.04
CA HIS A 35 -7.69 8.63 22.22
C HIS A 35 -8.70 7.51 21.97
N LEU A 36 -8.55 6.75 20.90
CA LEU A 36 -9.40 5.59 20.67
C LEU A 36 -8.89 4.45 21.54
N ASP A 37 -9.26 4.44 22.82
CA ASP A 37 -9.02 3.33 23.77
C ASP A 37 -9.99 2.15 23.53
N ILE A 38 -10.27 1.82 22.26
CA ILE A 38 -11.13 0.72 21.84
C ILE A 38 -10.29 -0.51 21.46
N ASP A 39 -10.69 -1.67 21.96
CA ASP A 39 -10.13 -2.97 21.58
C ASP A 39 -10.48 -3.31 20.12
N GLY A 40 -9.50 -3.81 19.37
CA GLY A 40 -9.71 -4.26 17.99
C GLY A 40 -10.59 -5.52 17.90
N ALA A 41 -10.59 -6.35 18.94
CA ALA A 41 -11.36 -7.60 18.98
C ALA A 41 -12.88 -7.37 18.83
N TYR A 42 -13.40 -6.20 19.22
CA TYR A 42 -14.82 -5.85 19.04
C TYR A 42 -15.25 -5.72 17.58
N PHE A 43 -14.31 -5.55 16.65
CA PHE A 43 -14.57 -5.48 15.22
C PHE A 43 -14.21 -6.78 14.49
N GLY A 44 -13.31 -7.58 15.08
CA GLY A 44 -12.77 -8.79 14.47
C GLY A 44 -11.82 -8.52 13.29
N ILE A 45 -11.17 -9.57 12.82
CA ILE A 45 -10.17 -9.52 11.74
C ILE A 45 -10.79 -9.52 10.35
N SER A 46 -12.04 -9.96 10.23
CA SER A 46 -12.66 -10.27 8.94
C SER A 46 -13.75 -9.29 8.50
N PHE A 47 -14.20 -8.39 9.37
CA PHE A 47 -15.32 -7.49 9.08
C PHE A 47 -15.19 -6.74 7.75
N ALA A 48 -14.05 -6.08 7.52
CA ALA A 48 -13.82 -5.32 6.29
C ALA A 48 -13.85 -6.22 5.04
N ASN A 49 -13.25 -7.40 5.11
CA ASN A 49 -13.20 -8.36 4.00
C ASN A 49 -14.59 -8.91 3.66
N ILE A 50 -15.36 -9.28 4.69
CA ILE A 50 -16.73 -9.80 4.53
C ILE A 50 -17.65 -8.73 3.94
N LEU A 51 -17.51 -7.48 4.39
CA LEU A 51 -18.32 -6.37 3.86
C LEU A 51 -18.12 -6.21 2.35
N PHE A 52 -16.88 -6.16 1.88
CA PHE A 52 -16.58 -6.01 0.44
C PHE A 52 -16.89 -7.26 -0.38
N LYS A 53 -16.82 -8.46 0.24
CA LYS A 53 -17.27 -9.68 -0.43
C LYS A 53 -18.78 -9.70 -0.64
N THR A 54 -19.53 -9.15 0.33
CA THR A 54 -21.00 -9.09 0.31
C THR A 54 -21.50 -7.96 -0.59
N TYR A 55 -20.81 -6.81 -0.60
CA TYR A 55 -21.16 -5.63 -1.38
C TYR A 55 -19.98 -5.19 -2.27
N PRO A 56 -19.73 -5.86 -3.41
CA PRO A 56 -18.60 -5.55 -4.28
C PRO A 56 -18.64 -4.12 -4.84
N ASP A 57 -19.83 -3.54 -5.01
CA ASP A 57 -20.01 -2.18 -5.55
C ASP A 57 -19.45 -1.07 -4.63
N LEU A 58 -19.22 -1.38 -3.35
CA LEU A 58 -18.60 -0.46 -2.40
C LEU A 58 -17.07 -0.36 -2.56
N TYR A 59 -16.46 -1.25 -3.34
CA TYR A 59 -15.03 -1.21 -3.56
C TYR A 59 -14.63 0.03 -4.37
N PRO A 60 -13.59 0.78 -3.96
CA PRO A 60 -13.08 1.89 -4.76
C PRO A 60 -12.65 1.38 -6.14
N LYS A 61 -13.19 1.99 -7.20
CA LYS A 61 -12.80 1.68 -8.59
C LYS A 61 -11.43 2.23 -8.96
N ASP A 62 -11.06 3.34 -8.33
CA ASP A 62 -9.74 3.93 -8.49
C ASP A 62 -8.72 3.12 -7.70
N GLY A 63 -7.66 2.68 -8.36
CA GLY A 63 -6.53 2.01 -7.71
C GLY A 63 -5.77 2.93 -6.75
N PRO A 64 -4.81 2.38 -5.99
CA PRO A 64 -3.93 3.19 -5.16
C PRO A 64 -3.16 4.18 -6.03
N LEU A 65 -3.20 5.45 -5.65
CA LEU A 65 -2.34 6.47 -6.26
C LEU A 65 -0.90 6.10 -5.93
N THR A 66 -0.14 5.78 -6.96
CA THR A 66 1.29 5.51 -6.83
C THR A 66 2.03 6.83 -6.66
N TYR A 67 2.78 6.96 -5.56
CA TYR A 67 3.67 8.10 -5.39
C TYR A 67 4.80 8.05 -6.43
N GLN A 68 4.99 9.16 -7.13
CA GLN A 68 6.11 9.35 -8.05
C GLN A 68 7.07 10.39 -7.46
N PRO A 69 8.28 9.99 -7.05
CA PRO A 69 9.24 10.90 -6.46
C PRO A 69 9.84 11.83 -7.51
N LEU A 70 9.82 13.13 -7.22
CA LEU A 70 10.36 14.19 -8.06
C LEU A 70 11.27 15.11 -7.24
N ILE A 71 12.38 15.56 -7.84
CA ILE A 71 13.27 16.62 -7.32
C ILE A 71 13.32 17.73 -8.36
N PHE A 72 12.90 18.95 -8.01
CA PHE A 72 12.76 20.08 -8.95
C PHE A 72 11.96 19.75 -10.24
N GLY A 73 10.97 18.84 -10.14
CA GLY A 73 10.18 18.38 -11.28
C GLY A 73 10.84 17.25 -12.08
N PHE A 74 12.07 16.86 -11.77
CA PHE A 74 12.77 15.75 -12.40
C PHE A 74 12.50 14.44 -11.65
N LYS A 75 12.22 13.39 -12.41
CA LYS A 75 12.05 12.02 -11.89
C LYS A 75 13.39 11.52 -11.36
N ILE A 76 13.40 10.97 -10.16
CA ILE A 76 14.64 10.45 -9.54
C ILE A 76 15.07 9.18 -10.26
N PHE A 77 16.32 9.11 -10.68
CA PHE A 77 16.90 7.92 -11.30
C PHE A 77 16.74 6.67 -10.41
N GLY A 78 16.41 5.52 -11.00
CA GLY A 78 16.20 4.26 -10.29
C GLY A 78 14.86 4.15 -9.56
N GLN A 79 14.19 5.27 -9.29
CA GLN A 79 12.92 5.30 -8.58
C GLN A 79 11.73 5.09 -9.51
N ARG A 80 10.58 4.76 -8.90
CA ARG A 80 9.31 4.50 -9.57
C ARG A 80 8.88 5.66 -10.47
N GLY A 81 8.51 5.35 -11.70
CA GLY A 81 8.08 6.31 -12.73
C GLY A 81 9.20 7.06 -13.44
N SER A 82 10.48 6.81 -13.11
CA SER A 82 11.63 7.33 -13.86
C SER A 82 11.88 6.54 -15.15
N ALA A 83 12.60 7.13 -16.10
CA ALA A 83 12.97 6.42 -17.35
C ALA A 83 13.83 5.17 -17.10
N HIS A 84 14.50 5.12 -15.94
CA HIS A 84 15.35 4.02 -15.50
C HIS A 84 14.84 3.44 -14.18
N GLU A 85 13.52 3.27 -14.04
CA GLU A 85 12.91 2.63 -12.87
C GLU A 85 13.49 1.22 -12.68
N GLU A 86 14.03 0.92 -11.49
CA GLU A 86 14.52 -0.42 -11.16
C GLU A 86 13.36 -1.37 -10.87
N GLN A 87 13.35 -2.51 -11.54
CA GLN A 87 12.35 -3.55 -11.37
C GLN A 87 12.98 -4.71 -10.60
N PHE A 88 12.25 -5.22 -9.62
CA PHE A 88 12.66 -6.33 -8.79
C PHE A 88 11.63 -7.44 -8.89
N ASP A 89 12.08 -8.69 -8.84
CA ASP A 89 11.20 -9.83 -8.67
C ASP A 89 10.72 -9.96 -7.22
N ASN A 90 9.82 -10.92 -6.98
CA ASN A 90 9.28 -11.17 -5.64
C ASN A 90 10.35 -11.67 -4.63
N SER A 91 11.52 -12.10 -5.12
CA SER A 91 12.70 -12.48 -4.32
C SER A 91 13.68 -11.32 -4.10
N GLY A 92 13.41 -10.13 -4.65
CA GLY A 92 14.25 -8.95 -4.54
C GLY A 92 15.44 -8.91 -5.52
N HIS A 93 15.49 -9.79 -6.52
CA HIS A 93 16.48 -9.70 -7.59
C HIS A 93 16.06 -8.69 -8.64
N ARG A 94 17.01 -7.85 -9.09
CA ARG A 94 16.79 -6.91 -10.19
C ARG A 94 16.54 -7.67 -11.49
N THR A 95 15.45 -7.33 -12.16
CA THR A 95 15.03 -7.96 -13.42
C THR A 95 15.41 -7.13 -14.65
N ASN A 96 15.70 -5.84 -14.48
CA ASN A 96 16.07 -4.95 -15.56
C ASN A 96 17.57 -4.67 -15.61
N LYS A 97 18.08 -4.48 -16.84
CA LYS A 97 19.49 -4.14 -17.11
C LYS A 97 19.89 -2.88 -16.33
N SER A 98 21.08 -2.89 -15.75
CA SER A 98 21.59 -1.71 -15.05
C SER A 98 21.82 -0.55 -16.04
N ALA A 99 21.73 0.70 -15.59
CA ALA A 99 22.00 1.82 -16.48
C ALA A 99 23.43 1.82 -17.03
N ALA A 100 24.38 1.18 -16.33
CA ALA A 100 25.71 0.93 -16.86
C ALA A 100 25.65 0.03 -18.09
N GLU A 101 24.90 -1.06 -18.05
CA GLU A 101 24.70 -2.00 -19.18
C GLU A 101 24.01 -1.33 -20.38
N VAL A 102 22.98 -0.52 -20.14
CA VAL A 102 22.27 0.22 -21.21
C VAL A 102 23.16 1.26 -21.88
N LEU A 103 23.99 1.97 -21.10
CA LEU A 103 24.95 2.94 -21.65
C LEU A 103 26.05 2.29 -22.49
N THR A 104 26.45 1.05 -22.17
CA THR A 104 27.37 0.28 -23.02
C THR A 104 26.76 -0.13 -24.35
N GLU A 105 25.46 -0.42 -24.41
CA GLU A 105 24.76 -0.83 -25.64
C GLU A 105 24.53 0.34 -26.62
N ILE A 106 24.41 1.58 -26.13
CA ILE A 106 24.22 2.77 -26.98
C ILE A 106 25.55 3.24 -27.62
N LYS A 107 26.69 2.75 -27.14
CA LYS A 107 28.03 3.13 -27.63
C LYS A 107 28.58 2.20 -28.74
N GLN A 108 27.77 1.28 -29.27
CA GLN A 108 28.04 0.50 -30.48
C GLN A 108 27.28 1.10 -31.67
#